data_AF-W1XZR1-F1
#
_entry.id   AF-W1XZR1-F1
#
_cell.length_a   1.000
_cell.length_b   1.000
_cell.length_c   1.000
_cell.angle_alpha   90.00
_cell.angle_beta   90.00
_cell.angle_gamma   90.00
#
_symmetry.space_group_name_H-M   'P 1'
#
loop_
_entity.id
_entity.type
_entity.pdbx_description
1 polymer ?
#
loop_
_entity_poly.entity_id
_entity_poly.type
_entity_poly.pdbx_seq_one_letter_code
_entity_poly.pdbx_strand_id
1 'polypeptide(L)'
;PKEEPAPEEPAQPEEPSKPEESKVDYHKAIADLTEAIEKKATELADDVAAQEKLVELGEQALAAIQEAKTQDAVEKALQDALVSINKLQATPKEEPAP
;
A
#
# COMPACT_ATOMS: atom_id res chain seq x y z
N PRO A 1 62.64 -12.92 -18.30
CA PRO A 1 61.76 -12.70 -17.13
C PRO A 1 60.57 -11.81 -17.51
N LYS A 2 59.45 -12.43 -17.87
CA LYS A 2 58.15 -11.80 -18.07
C LYS A 2 57.10 -12.67 -17.39
N GLU A 3 56.04 -12.00 -16.94
CA GLU A 3 54.86 -12.52 -16.24
C GLU A 3 55.04 -12.82 -14.73
N GLU A 4 54.90 -11.77 -13.94
CA GLU A 4 54.20 -11.87 -12.66
C GLU A 4 52.69 -11.83 -12.97
N PRO A 5 51.87 -12.80 -12.50
CA PRO A 5 50.43 -12.76 -12.72
C PRO A 5 49.82 -11.64 -11.87
N ALA A 6 48.85 -10.94 -12.46
CA ALA A 6 48.09 -9.89 -11.80
C ALA A 6 47.45 -10.41 -10.49
N PRO A 7 47.37 -9.57 -9.43
CA PRO A 7 46.64 -9.96 -8.23
C PRO A 7 45.17 -10.15 -8.59
N GLU A 8 44.64 -11.35 -8.34
CA GLU A 8 43.20 -11.59 -8.28
C GLU A 8 42.61 -10.54 -7.33
N GLU A 9 41.79 -9.64 -7.89
CA GLU A 9 40.92 -8.79 -7.10
C GLU A 9 40.08 -9.71 -6.20
N PRO A 10 40.04 -9.48 -4.88
CA PRO A 10 39.17 -10.25 -4.01
C PRO A 10 37.75 -10.05 -4.52
N ALA A 11 37.09 -11.13 -4.91
CA ALA A 11 35.69 -11.14 -5.29
C ALA A 11 34.92 -10.28 -4.29
N GLN A 12 34.35 -9.17 -4.78
CA GLN A 12 33.37 -8.42 -4.01
C GLN A 12 32.37 -9.44 -3.45
N PRO A 13 32.05 -9.40 -2.15
CA PRO A 13 31.02 -10.27 -1.63
C PRO A 13 29.80 -10.02 -2.50
N GLU A 14 29.27 -11.06 -3.16
CA GLU A 14 27.96 -10.99 -3.78
C GLU A 14 27.04 -10.41 -2.71
N GLU A 15 26.61 -9.16 -2.92
CA GLU A 15 25.56 -8.58 -2.10
C GLU A 15 24.45 -9.61 -2.08
N PRO A 16 23.91 -9.98 -0.90
CA PRO A 16 22.90 -11.01 -0.83
C PRO A 16 21.82 -10.60 -1.83
N SER A 17 21.65 -11.40 -2.88
CA SER A 17 20.54 -11.22 -3.82
C SER A 17 19.32 -11.07 -2.95
N LYS A 18 18.83 -9.83 -2.81
CA LYS A 18 17.59 -9.57 -2.10
C LYS A 18 16.62 -10.58 -2.67
N PRO A 19 15.94 -11.36 -1.83
CA PRO A 19 14.95 -12.29 -2.32
C PRO A 19 14.04 -11.51 -3.25
N GLU A 20 13.63 -12.17 -4.32
CA GLU A 20 12.89 -11.74 -5.50
C GLU A 20 11.55 -10.99 -5.16
N GLU A 21 11.60 -9.94 -4.34
CA GLU A 21 10.49 -9.08 -3.92
C GLU A 21 9.92 -8.30 -5.12
N SER A 22 10.62 -8.28 -6.25
CA SER A 22 10.17 -7.68 -7.52
C SER A 22 8.97 -8.36 -8.19
N LYS A 23 8.36 -9.39 -7.59
CA LYS A 23 7.12 -9.98 -8.13
C LYS A 23 5.84 -9.31 -7.64
N VAL A 24 5.91 -8.58 -6.54
CA VAL A 24 4.72 -8.01 -5.92
C VAL A 24 4.80 -6.49 -6.00
N ASP A 25 3.87 -5.88 -6.71
CA ASP A 25 3.81 -4.44 -6.95
C ASP A 25 3.11 -3.71 -5.79
N TYR A 26 3.69 -3.80 -4.59
CA TYR A 26 3.18 -3.12 -3.39
C TYR A 26 3.04 -1.61 -3.61
N HIS A 27 4.03 -0.99 -4.26
CA HIS A 27 4.01 0.44 -4.57
C HIS A 27 2.79 0.83 -5.41
N LYS A 28 2.45 0.02 -6.42
CA LYS A 28 1.28 0.28 -7.26
C LYS A 28 0.00 0.18 -6.43
N ALA A 29 -0.14 -0.89 -5.65
CA ALA A 29 -1.34 -1.09 -4.83
C ALA A 29 -1.50 -0.01 -3.74
N ILE A 30 -0.40 0.41 -3.11
CA ILE A 30 -0.42 1.51 -2.13
C ILE A 30 -0.81 2.82 -2.83
N ALA A 31 -0.29 3.11 -4.03
CA ALA A 31 -0.66 4.30 -4.79
C ALA A 31 -2.16 4.30 -5.16
N ASP A 32 -2.68 3.18 -5.66
CA ASP A 32 -4.11 3.00 -5.97
C ASP A 32 -4.99 3.19 -4.71
N LEU A 33 -4.56 2.64 -3.56
CA LEU A 33 -5.24 2.81 -2.27
C LEU A 33 -5.24 4.28 -1.83
N THR A 34 -4.10 4.95 -1.87
CA THR A 34 -3.97 6.36 -1.48
C THR A 34 -4.86 7.26 -2.34
N GLU A 35 -4.87 7.06 -3.66
CA GLU A 35 -5.73 7.84 -4.55
C GLU A 35 -7.22 7.67 -4.20
N ALA A 36 -7.66 6.44 -3.92
CA ALA A 36 -9.03 6.16 -3.53
C ALA A 36 -9.39 6.79 -2.19
N ILE A 37 -8.47 6.77 -1.22
CA ILE A 37 -8.63 7.44 0.08
C ILE A 37 -8.73 8.95 -0.13
N GLU A 38 -7.82 9.58 -0.87
CA GLU A 38 -7.86 11.04 -1.10
C GLU A 38 -9.16 11.48 -1.77
N LYS A 39 -9.61 10.72 -2.78
CA LYS A 39 -10.88 10.97 -3.44
C LYS A 39 -12.05 10.89 -2.46
N LYS A 40 -12.11 9.81 -1.68
CA LYS A 40 -13.17 9.61 -0.69
C LYS A 40 -13.12 10.63 0.44
N ALA A 41 -11.93 11.01 0.90
CA ALA A 41 -11.72 12.00 1.94
C ALA A 41 -12.23 13.37 1.51
N THR A 42 -12.09 13.70 0.24
CA THR A 42 -12.64 14.91 -0.37
C THR A 42 -14.17 14.86 -0.42
N GLU A 43 -14.76 13.70 -0.76
CA GLU A 43 -16.22 13.50 -0.73
C GLU A 43 -16.80 13.60 0.69
N LEU A 44 -16.03 13.18 1.69
CA LEU A 44 -16.39 13.17 3.11
C LEU A 44 -15.84 14.37 3.88
N ALA A 45 -15.39 15.43 3.20
CA ALA A 45 -14.64 16.54 3.83
C ALA A 45 -15.40 17.23 4.99
N ASP A 46 -16.73 17.22 4.96
CA ASP A 46 -17.59 17.80 6.00
C ASP A 46 -17.96 16.81 7.13
N ASP A 47 -17.49 15.57 7.06
CA ASP A 47 -17.87 14.48 7.98
C ASP A 47 -16.63 13.87 8.64
N VAL A 48 -16.29 14.42 9.80
CA VAL A 48 -15.14 13.98 10.61
C VAL A 48 -15.24 12.49 10.96
N ALA A 49 -16.43 12.00 11.32
CA ALA A 49 -16.60 10.60 11.71
C ALA A 49 -16.42 9.64 10.52
N ALA A 50 -16.86 10.04 9.34
CA ALA A 50 -16.63 9.28 8.12
C ALA A 50 -15.16 9.35 7.67
N GLN A 51 -14.48 10.49 7.86
CA GLN A 51 -13.05 10.62 7.63
C GLN A 51 -12.21 9.75 8.59
N GLU A 52 -12.56 9.66 9.87
CA GLU A 52 -11.87 8.77 10.82
C GLU A 52 -11.96 7.31 10.38
N LYS A 53 -13.16 6.85 9.97
CA LYS A 53 -13.34 5.50 9.42
C LYS A 53 -12.56 5.28 8.12
N LEU A 54 -12.47 6.31 7.28
CA LEU A 54 -11.71 6.25 6.04
C LEU A 54 -10.21 6.04 6.30
N VAL A 55 -9.66 6.77 7.28
CA VAL A 55 -8.26 6.62 7.70
C VAL A 55 -8.02 5.22 8.27
N GLU A 56 -8.91 4.74 9.16
CA GLU A 56 -8.82 3.40 9.75
C GLU A 56 -8.84 2.28 8.68
N LEU A 57 -9.74 2.39 7.69
CA LEU A 57 -9.78 1.46 6.56
C LEU A 57 -8.50 1.51 5.73
N GLY A 58 -7.94 2.71 5.52
CA GLY A 58 -6.68 2.89 4.81
C GLY A 58 -5.49 2.23 5.50
N GLU A 59 -5.37 2.39 6.83
CA GLU A 59 -4.31 1.77 7.61
C GLU A 59 -4.42 0.23 7.62
N GLN A 60 -5.64 -0.31 7.79
CA GLN A 60 -5.86 -1.76 7.68
C GLN A 60 -5.50 -2.30 6.30
N ALA A 61 -5.90 -1.59 5.25
CA ALA A 61 -5.61 -1.96 3.88
C ALA A 61 -4.11 -1.94 3.59
N LEU A 62 -3.40 -0.92 4.07
CA LEU A 62 -1.96 -0.79 3.90
C LEU A 62 -1.22 -1.92 4.64
N ALA A 63 -1.62 -2.26 5.87
CA ALA A 63 -1.09 -3.41 6.59
C ALA A 63 -1.33 -4.72 5.83
N ALA A 64 -2.57 -4.97 5.38
CA ALA A 64 -2.91 -6.18 4.63
C ALA A 64 -2.13 -6.31 3.30
N ILE A 65 -1.93 -5.18 2.60
CA ILE A 65 -1.12 -5.11 1.38
C ILE A 65 0.35 -5.42 1.72
N GLN A 66 0.92 -4.88 2.80
CA GLN A 66 2.32 -5.14 3.18
C GLN A 66 2.55 -6.56 3.70
N GLU A 67 1.57 -7.16 4.38
CA GLU A 67 1.65 -8.54 4.88
C GLU A 67 1.45 -9.59 3.78
N ALA A 68 0.82 -9.21 2.67
CA ALA A 68 0.59 -10.08 1.54
C ALA A 68 1.92 -10.52 0.91
N LYS A 69 2.09 -11.83 0.73
CA LYS A 69 3.32 -12.42 0.15
C LYS A 69 3.25 -12.60 -1.36
N THR A 70 2.10 -12.31 -1.96
CA THR A 70 1.80 -12.54 -3.37
C THR A 70 1.01 -11.39 -3.95
N GLN A 71 1.15 -11.19 -5.26
CA GLN A 71 0.44 -10.16 -6.00
C GLN A 71 -1.08 -10.34 -5.92
N ASP A 72 -1.57 -11.59 -5.99
CA ASP A 72 -3.00 -11.90 -5.81
C ASP A 72 -3.53 -11.46 -4.43
N ALA A 73 -2.75 -11.70 -3.37
CA ALA A 73 -3.14 -11.28 -2.03
C ALA A 73 -3.11 -9.75 -1.88
N VAL A 74 -2.14 -9.07 -2.52
CA VAL A 74 -2.09 -7.61 -2.61
C VAL A 74 -3.31 -7.05 -3.34
N GLU A 75 -3.63 -7.56 -4.52
CA GLU A 75 -4.79 -7.14 -5.30
C GLU A 75 -6.10 -7.40 -4.56
N LYS A 76 -6.22 -8.54 -3.87
CA LYS A 76 -7.39 -8.86 -3.06
C LYS A 76 -7.53 -7.90 -1.88
N ALA A 77 -6.43 -7.60 -1.17
CA ALA A 77 -6.43 -6.64 -0.07
C ALA A 77 -6.82 -5.24 -0.54
N LEU A 78 -6.24 -4.80 -1.67
CA LEU A 78 -6.59 -3.54 -2.31
C LEU A 78 -8.07 -3.51 -2.70
N GLN A 79 -8.59 -4.53 -3.39
CA GLN A 79 -10.00 -4.57 -3.77
C GLN A 79 -10.94 -4.52 -2.57
N ASP A 80 -10.66 -5.27 -1.51
CA ASP A 80 -11.49 -5.30 -0.30
C ASP A 80 -11.54 -3.91 0.37
N ALA A 81 -10.38 -3.25 0.43
CA ALA A 81 -10.25 -1.88 0.89
C ALA A 81 -11.04 -0.90 0.03
N LEU A 82 -10.86 -0.95 -1.30
CA LEU A 82 -11.58 -0.06 -2.24
C LEU A 82 -13.09 -0.23 -2.13
N VAL A 83 -13.58 -1.46 -1.98
CA VAL A 83 -15.01 -1.74 -1.76
C VAL A 83 -15.48 -1.15 -0.44
N SER A 84 -14.71 -1.30 0.64
CA SER A 84 -15.04 -0.77 1.96
C SER A 84 -15.05 0.76 1.98
N ILE A 85 -14.04 1.39 1.37
CA ILE A 85 -13.94 2.83 1.15
C ILE A 85 -15.11 3.33 0.32
N ASN A 86 -15.48 2.63 -0.76
CA ASN A 86 -16.61 3.05 -1.59
C ASN A 86 -17.95 2.99 -0.83
N LYS A 87 -18.12 1.98 0.04
CA LYS A 87 -19.29 1.84 0.92
C LYS A 87 -19.38 2.87 2.03
N LEU A 88 -18.29 3.55 2.39
CA LEU A 88 -18.38 4.67 3.32
C LEU A 88 -19.30 5.74 2.72
N GLN A 89 -20.26 6.21 3.50
CA GLN A 89 -21.11 7.33 3.12
C GLN A 89 -20.99 8.38 4.21
N ALA A 90 -21.23 9.64 3.82
CA ALA A 90 -21.41 10.69 4.80
C ALA A 90 -22.55 10.27 5.72
N THR A 91 -22.27 10.26 7.02
CA THR A 91 -23.29 10.16 8.04
C THR A 91 -24.28 11.31 7.81
N PRO A 92 -25.59 11.00 7.73
CA PRO A 92 -26.58 12.06 7.59
C PRO A 92 -26.44 13.00 8.78
N LYS A 93 -26.20 14.29 8.50
CA LYS A 93 -26.25 15.33 9.53
C LYS A 93 -27.61 15.19 10.20
N GLU A 94 -27.59 14.98 11.51
CA GLU A 94 -28.79 14.91 12.34
C GLU A 94 -29.66 16.13 12.01
N GLU A 95 -30.78 15.91 11.30
CA GLU A 95 -31.82 16.94 11.19
C GLU A 95 -32.28 17.21 12.62
N PRO A 96 -32.22 18.45 13.13
CA PRO A 96 -32.76 18.75 14.44
C PRO A 96 -34.23 18.33 14.41
N ALA A 97 -34.58 17.37 15.26
CA ALA A 97 -35.96 16.93 15.41
C ALA A 97 -36.86 18.14 15.72
N PRO A 98 -38.09 18.21 15.15
CA PRO A 98 -38.97 19.37 15.21
C PRO A 98 -39.42 19.74 16.63
#